data_AF-A0A6B9T7R4-F1
#
_entry.id   AF-A0A6B9T7R4-F1
#
_cell.length_a   1.000
_cell.length_b   1.000
_cell.length_c   1.000
_cell.angle_alpha   90.00
_cell.angle_beta   90.00
_cell.angle_gamma   90.00
#
_symmetry.space_group_name_H-M   'P 1'
#
loop_
_entity.id
_entity.type
_entity.pdbx_description
1 polymer ?
#
loop_
_entity_poly.entity_id
_entity_poly.type
_entity_poly.pdbx_seq_one_letter_code
_entity_poly.pdbx_strand_id
1 'polypeptide(L)'
;MQIEDYDIRLEDRRLRAFQRDLEMKERQGLAVQAALAEHSVTSYVRNLPVEDSTYPAIEYLRLHPQDDVTGTQEGVQEGLSGIPVQKGPEPYRQYISWCMPAHDLTRPDRKGCGFIRSSAGGIVYSACPEDPEHHCKGKRRHCWSLRCPKCMNDTALKRGVQIEKQLLSYKVLSEKKGIGVGDIGHWVVSPPQDLVKRLCQTKPEFDDLCKHIDDSMVAFGATAGVTIFHPWRQKESDWEFSPHFHILCYGRIDTTEFRRQNPGWLIKKVHSREKIRSIRHTAAYLTTHMGLGMAEKDPDDIDWDLKVLDMLVPGLLSPGADYTEKDYNEKGEGKGRMLGDLSGIDWEQWTMKSLSVEFKIRYWGGASKRNIRTLGVYRQYKIRVCRHCHTILRTYDGIHDCVGTYIRYIRDDPVVVFAEDFELVNAVFQSFKSRLREEHLTIVDFSRMCPLALCTLDLGLPMDEDLVMTGPFEEPDEYFLRRQREAFGRETEAIA
;
A
#
# COMPACT_ATOMS: atom_id res chain seq x y z
N MET A 1 28.73 -19.55 67.52
CA MET A 1 28.62 -19.63 66.05
C MET A 1 27.13 -19.77 65.74
N GLN A 2 26.43 -18.65 65.60
CA GLN A 2 25.00 -18.65 65.27
C GLN A 2 24.90 -19.02 63.80
N ILE A 3 24.27 -20.15 63.52
CA ILE A 3 23.90 -20.56 62.16
C ILE A 3 22.75 -19.62 61.80
N GLU A 4 22.99 -18.69 60.88
CA GLU A 4 21.94 -17.84 60.31
C GLU A 4 20.86 -18.76 59.75
N ASP A 5 19.62 -18.60 60.25
CA ASP A 5 18.47 -19.35 59.78
C ASP A 5 18.30 -19.11 58.28
N TYR A 6 18.62 -20.13 57.50
CA TYR A 6 18.47 -20.14 56.06
C TYR A 6 16.98 -20.09 55.73
N ASP A 7 16.47 -18.93 55.33
CA ASP A 7 15.05 -18.74 54.99
C ASP A 7 14.72 -19.44 53.66
N ILE A 8 14.38 -20.72 53.78
CA ILE A 8 13.96 -21.60 52.69
C ILE A 8 12.82 -20.97 51.87
N ARG A 9 11.95 -20.14 52.47
CA ARG A 9 10.84 -19.49 51.74
C ARG A 9 11.31 -18.30 50.91
N LEU A 10 12.38 -17.63 51.32
CA LEU A 10 13.00 -16.57 50.53
C LEU A 10 13.73 -17.19 49.32
N GLU A 11 14.41 -18.31 49.52
CA GLU A 11 15.09 -19.03 48.45
C GLU A 11 14.13 -19.70 47.46
N ASP A 12 13.02 -20.29 47.92
CA ASP A 12 11.96 -20.78 47.01
C ASP A 12 11.38 -19.64 46.16
N ARG A 13 11.21 -18.44 46.74
CA ARG A 13 10.78 -17.25 45.99
C ARG A 13 11.83 -16.80 44.96
N ARG A 14 13.12 -16.83 45.30
CA ARG A 14 14.23 -16.50 44.38
C ARG A 14 14.32 -17.51 43.23
N LEU A 15 14.23 -18.81 43.53
CA LEU A 15 14.21 -19.88 42.53
C LEU A 15 13.02 -19.75 41.58
N ARG A 16 11.81 -19.50 42.08
CA ARG A 16 10.63 -19.25 41.23
C ARG A 16 10.72 -17.96 40.43
N ALA A 17 11.41 -16.94 40.94
CA ALA A 17 11.66 -15.71 40.18
C ALA A 17 12.69 -15.95 39.06
N PHE A 18 13.76 -16.68 39.36
CA PHE A 18 14.80 -17.05 38.40
C PHE A 18 14.28 -17.98 37.31
N GLN A 19 13.47 -18.98 37.66
CA GLN A 19 12.83 -19.86 36.70
C GLN A 19 11.88 -19.10 35.77
N ARG A 20 11.07 -18.17 36.31
CA ARG A 20 10.24 -17.27 35.49
C ARG A 20 11.06 -16.37 34.56
N ASP A 21 12.22 -15.90 35.00
CA ASP A 21 13.12 -15.08 34.18
C ASP A 21 13.75 -15.91 33.04
N LEU A 22 14.13 -17.17 33.30
CA LEU A 22 14.59 -18.11 32.28
C LEU A 22 13.49 -18.45 31.27
N GLU A 23 12.29 -18.80 31.74
CA GLU A 23 11.14 -19.08 30.88
C GLU A 23 10.74 -17.85 30.05
N MET A 24 10.82 -16.64 30.61
CA MET A 24 10.63 -15.39 29.86
C MET A 24 11.71 -15.18 28.80
N LYS A 25 12.99 -15.41 29.12
CA LYS A 25 14.09 -15.28 28.16
C LYS A 25 14.00 -16.30 27.03
N GLU A 26 13.61 -17.53 27.32
CA GLU A 26 13.38 -18.58 26.33
C GLU A 26 12.18 -18.28 25.43
N ARG A 27 11.04 -17.88 26.02
CA ARG A 27 9.85 -17.43 25.27
C ARG A 27 10.14 -16.19 24.44
N GLN A 28 10.95 -15.25 24.94
CA GLN A 28 11.42 -14.11 24.17
C GLN A 28 12.33 -14.55 23.02
N GLY A 29 13.23 -15.52 23.24
CA GLY A 29 14.05 -16.13 22.19
C GLY A 29 13.21 -16.76 21.08
N LEU A 30 12.19 -17.53 21.43
CA LEU A 30 11.26 -18.17 20.49
C LEU A 30 10.36 -17.15 19.78
N ALA A 31 9.83 -16.15 20.50
CA ALA A 31 9.04 -15.07 19.92
C ALA A 31 9.89 -14.20 18.97
N VAL A 32 11.18 -13.99 19.30
CA VAL A 32 12.16 -13.34 18.43
C VAL A 32 12.39 -14.19 17.19
N GLN A 33 12.65 -15.49 17.32
CA GLN A 33 12.84 -16.39 16.18
C GLN A 33 11.60 -16.47 15.27
N ALA A 34 10.40 -16.60 15.84
CA ALA A 34 9.13 -16.59 15.09
C ALA A 34 8.85 -15.23 14.44
N ALA A 35 9.18 -14.12 15.11
CA ALA A 35 9.07 -12.78 14.54
C ALA A 35 10.16 -12.47 13.49
N LEU A 36 11.29 -13.20 13.53
CA LEU A 36 12.39 -13.14 12.56
C LEU A 36 12.20 -14.11 11.39
N ALA A 37 11.26 -15.06 11.47
CA ALA A 37 11.02 -16.03 10.41
C ALA A 37 10.52 -15.31 9.14
N GLU A 38 11.45 -15.09 8.22
CA GLU A 38 11.18 -14.53 6.90
C GLU A 38 10.33 -15.52 6.11
N HIS A 39 9.23 -15.04 5.50
CA HIS A 39 8.39 -15.89 4.66
C HIS A 39 9.24 -16.48 3.52
N SER A 40 9.07 -17.76 3.20
CA SER A 40 9.90 -18.45 2.20
C SER A 40 9.96 -17.71 0.86
N VAL A 41 8.84 -17.19 0.38
CA VAL A 41 8.77 -16.35 -0.84
C VAL A 41 9.58 -15.05 -0.71
N THR A 42 9.62 -14.42 0.48
CA THR A 42 10.43 -13.19 0.70
C THR A 42 11.92 -13.52 0.69
N SER A 43 12.32 -14.58 1.38
CA SER A 43 13.69 -15.10 1.32
C SER A 43 14.07 -15.48 -0.12
N TYR A 44 13.14 -16.10 -0.85
CA TYR A 44 13.34 -16.54 -2.22
C TYR A 44 13.54 -15.38 -3.20
N VAL A 45 12.70 -14.34 -3.14
CA VAL A 45 12.84 -13.14 -3.98
C VAL A 45 14.13 -12.37 -3.65
N ARG A 46 14.55 -12.34 -2.38
CA ARG A 46 15.74 -11.59 -1.95
C ARG A 46 17.05 -12.28 -2.30
N ASN A 47 17.07 -13.62 -2.23
CA ASN A 47 18.32 -14.37 -2.25
C ASN A 47 18.59 -15.09 -3.58
N LEU A 48 17.67 -15.05 -4.54
CA LEU A 48 17.95 -15.57 -5.88
C LEU A 48 18.87 -14.64 -6.66
N PRO A 49 19.83 -15.17 -7.44
CA PRO A 49 20.62 -14.37 -8.37
C PRO A 49 19.70 -13.66 -9.38
N VAL A 50 19.94 -12.38 -9.58
CA VAL A 50 19.30 -11.54 -10.60
C VAL A 50 20.40 -10.96 -11.46
N GLU A 51 20.20 -10.93 -12.79
CA GLU A 51 21.14 -10.30 -13.72
C GLU A 51 21.39 -8.83 -13.36
N ASP A 52 20.29 -8.08 -13.12
CA ASP A 52 20.29 -6.81 -12.40
C ASP A 52 18.94 -6.63 -11.68
N SER A 53 19.00 -6.30 -10.39
CA SER A 53 17.82 -5.99 -9.55
C SER A 53 17.19 -4.62 -9.86
N THR A 54 17.89 -3.83 -10.67
CA THR A 54 17.46 -2.57 -11.25
C THR A 54 17.53 -2.67 -12.77
N TYR A 55 16.61 -2.02 -13.47
CA TYR A 55 16.68 -1.93 -14.91
C TYR A 55 16.49 -0.46 -15.32
N PRO A 56 17.57 0.25 -15.70
CA PRO A 56 17.48 1.62 -16.18
C PRO A 56 16.94 1.59 -17.61
N ALA A 57 15.84 2.30 -17.85
CA ALA A 57 15.13 2.22 -19.12
C ALA A 57 15.93 2.61 -20.39
N ILE A 58 17.07 3.26 -20.20
CA ILE A 58 17.90 3.74 -21.30
C ILE A 58 18.66 2.59 -21.99
N GLU A 59 18.85 1.45 -21.32
CA GLU A 59 19.75 0.40 -21.80
C GLU A 59 19.25 -0.32 -23.06
N TYR A 60 17.95 -0.63 -23.18
CA TYR A 60 17.40 -1.21 -24.41
C TYR A 60 17.48 -0.25 -25.60
N LEU A 61 17.16 1.03 -25.38
CA LEU A 61 17.21 2.06 -26.43
C LEU A 61 18.64 2.38 -26.87
N ARG A 62 19.63 2.23 -25.98
CA ARG A 62 21.06 2.34 -26.32
C ARG A 62 21.55 1.15 -27.16
N LEU A 63 21.11 -0.07 -26.83
CA LEU A 63 21.54 -1.30 -27.51
C LEU A 63 20.78 -1.55 -28.82
N HIS A 64 19.58 -0.97 -28.97
CA HIS A 64 18.79 -0.99 -30.19
C HIS A 64 18.41 0.45 -30.59
N PRO A 65 19.37 1.24 -31.11
CA PRO A 65 19.08 2.52 -31.71
C PRO A 65 17.95 2.32 -32.71
N GLN A 66 16.94 3.19 -32.70
CA GLN A 66 15.93 3.18 -33.74
C GLN A 66 16.66 3.34 -35.08
N ASP A 67 16.66 2.29 -35.92
CA ASP A 67 16.84 2.51 -37.34
C ASP A 67 15.72 3.49 -37.73
N ASP A 68 16.12 4.70 -38.09
CA ASP A 68 15.23 5.76 -38.55
C ASP A 68 14.28 5.14 -39.57
N VAL A 69 13.01 5.00 -39.20
CA VAL A 69 11.93 4.84 -40.17
C VAL A 69 11.77 6.20 -40.84
N THR A 70 12.76 6.59 -41.64
CA THR A 70 12.54 7.45 -42.80
C THR A 70 11.63 6.65 -43.71
N GLY A 71 10.33 6.83 -43.49
CA GLY A 71 9.32 6.43 -44.45
C GLY A 71 9.73 6.96 -45.81
N THR A 72 9.84 6.03 -46.76
CA THR A 72 9.83 6.25 -48.19
C THR A 72 8.69 7.22 -48.54
N GLN A 73 9.02 8.50 -48.66
CA GLN A 73 8.36 9.41 -49.59
C GLN A 73 9.32 9.61 -50.76
N GLU A 74 9.05 8.88 -51.84
CA GLU A 74 9.59 9.20 -53.15
C GLU A 74 9.08 10.59 -53.58
N GLY A 75 10.00 11.46 -54.02
CA GLY A 75 9.68 12.47 -55.02
C GLY A 75 10.04 13.92 -54.71
N VAL A 76 11.11 14.37 -55.38
CA VAL A 76 11.26 15.68 -56.05
C VAL A 76 11.94 16.84 -55.28
N GLN A 77 13.13 17.17 -55.83
CA GLN A 77 13.84 18.46 -55.94
C GLN A 77 14.70 19.00 -54.78
N GLU A 78 16.00 18.73 -54.95
CA GLU A 78 17.12 19.68 -55.03
C GLU A 78 16.95 21.11 -54.47
N GLY A 79 17.86 21.42 -53.55
CA GLY A 79 18.52 22.71 -53.50
C GLY A 79 17.90 23.70 -52.53
N LEU A 80 18.38 23.72 -51.29
CA LEU A 80 18.67 24.96 -50.58
C LEU A 80 19.65 24.69 -49.43
N SER A 81 20.66 25.56 -49.40
CA SER A 81 21.81 25.65 -48.51
C SER A 81 21.51 25.39 -47.04
N GLY A 82 22.43 24.64 -46.41
CA GLY A 82 22.41 24.28 -45.01
C GLY A 82 22.42 25.48 -44.07
N ILE A 83 21.32 25.63 -43.35
CA ILE A 83 21.34 26.12 -41.98
C ILE A 83 21.17 24.86 -41.13
N PRO A 84 22.10 24.53 -40.22
CA PRO A 84 21.85 23.49 -39.24
C PRO A 84 20.63 23.98 -38.45
N VAL A 85 19.48 23.35 -38.69
CA VAL A 85 18.34 23.45 -37.77
C VAL A 85 18.93 23.01 -36.44
N GLN A 86 19.11 23.96 -35.51
CA GLN A 86 19.35 23.62 -34.12
C GLN A 86 18.22 22.66 -33.76
N LYS A 87 18.54 21.36 -33.65
CA LYS A 87 17.63 20.41 -33.02
C LYS A 87 17.33 21.07 -31.67
N GLY A 88 16.09 21.51 -31.50
CA GLY A 88 15.61 21.98 -30.20
C GLY A 88 15.95 20.91 -29.16
N PRO A 89 16.02 21.28 -27.88
CA PRO A 89 16.25 20.31 -26.81
C PRO A 89 15.33 19.11 -27.04
N GLU A 90 15.91 17.90 -27.08
CA GLU A 90 15.11 16.70 -27.24
C GLU A 90 14.02 16.71 -26.15
N PRO A 91 12.75 16.43 -26.49
CA PRO A 91 11.67 16.51 -25.52
C PRO A 91 12.02 15.62 -24.34
N TYR A 92 11.92 16.18 -23.13
CA TYR A 92 12.18 15.46 -21.89
C TYR A 92 11.38 14.15 -21.88
N ARG A 93 12.09 13.02 -21.92
CA ARG A 93 11.47 11.69 -21.92
C ARG A 93 11.42 11.21 -20.47
N GLN A 94 10.21 11.06 -19.93
CA GLN A 94 9.96 10.54 -18.58
C GLN A 94 10.38 9.07 -18.46
N TYR A 95 11.69 8.81 -18.42
CA TYR A 95 12.26 7.47 -18.38
C TYR A 95 11.88 6.74 -17.10
N ILE A 96 11.74 5.42 -17.20
CA ILE A 96 11.37 4.56 -16.07
C ILE A 96 12.60 3.82 -15.53
N SER A 97 12.84 3.92 -14.22
CA SER A 97 13.69 2.97 -13.52
C SER A 97 12.82 1.88 -12.89
N TRP A 98 13.01 0.63 -13.30
CA TRP A 98 12.39 -0.52 -12.65
C TRP A 98 13.30 -1.06 -11.56
N CYS A 99 12.75 -1.42 -10.41
CA CYS A 99 13.48 -2.21 -9.43
C CYS A 99 12.67 -3.38 -8.87
N MET A 100 13.37 -4.41 -8.43
CA MET A 100 12.77 -5.51 -7.71
C MET A 100 12.41 -5.10 -6.28
N PRO A 101 11.32 -5.65 -5.71
CA PRO A 101 11.02 -5.52 -4.29
C PRO A 101 12.17 -6.02 -3.40
N ALA A 102 12.30 -5.46 -2.21
CA ALA A 102 13.32 -5.77 -1.20
C ALA A 102 14.80 -5.44 -1.52
N HIS A 103 15.10 -4.71 -2.59
CA HIS A 103 16.49 -4.43 -2.99
C HIS A 103 17.05 -3.06 -2.54
N ASP A 104 16.26 -2.22 -1.85
CA ASP A 104 16.76 -0.97 -1.25
C ASP A 104 17.32 -1.27 0.16
N LEU A 105 18.58 -1.70 0.21
CA LEU A 105 19.26 -2.17 1.44
C LEU A 105 19.51 -1.05 2.45
N THR A 106 19.58 0.22 2.02
CA THR A 106 19.85 1.37 2.89
C THR A 106 18.57 1.98 3.48
N ARG A 107 17.42 1.77 2.83
CA ARG A 107 16.12 2.27 3.30
C ARG A 107 15.72 1.84 4.71
N PRO A 108 15.97 0.58 5.16
CA PRO A 108 15.70 0.22 6.54
C PRO A 108 16.34 1.17 7.54
N ASP A 109 17.60 1.55 7.35
CA ASP A 109 18.32 2.38 8.30
C ASP A 109 17.85 3.83 8.19
N ARG A 110 17.75 4.36 6.96
CA ARG A 110 17.22 5.71 6.70
C ARG A 110 15.80 5.93 7.23
N LYS A 111 14.95 4.90 7.27
CA LYS A 111 13.55 5.00 7.75
C LYS A 111 13.35 4.40 9.15
N GLY A 112 14.43 3.94 9.80
CA GLY A 112 14.37 3.29 11.11
C GLY A 112 13.47 2.04 11.15
N CYS A 113 13.42 1.28 10.06
CA CYS A 113 12.64 0.04 9.98
C CYS A 113 13.29 -1.09 10.78
N GLY A 114 12.46 -1.88 11.45
CA GLY A 114 12.91 -3.00 12.28
C GLY A 114 12.07 -3.13 13.54
N PHE A 115 12.55 -3.90 14.50
CA PHE A 115 11.91 -3.99 15.81
C PHE A 115 12.01 -2.68 16.56
N ILE A 116 10.91 -2.28 17.20
CA ILE A 116 10.92 -1.17 18.14
C ILE A 116 11.63 -1.65 19.40
N ARG A 117 12.58 -0.85 19.88
CA ARG A 117 13.38 -1.14 21.06
C ARG A 117 12.96 -0.20 22.20
N SER A 118 12.84 -0.74 23.40
CA SER A 118 12.66 0.07 24.62
C SER A 118 13.93 0.81 24.97
N SER A 119 13.86 1.73 25.94
CA SER A 119 15.03 2.45 26.47
C SER A 119 16.11 1.52 27.02
N ALA A 120 15.71 0.35 27.54
CA ALA A 120 16.61 -0.71 28.02
C ALA A 120 17.14 -1.64 26.90
N GLY A 121 16.81 -1.38 25.63
CA GLY A 121 17.26 -2.19 24.48
C GLY A 121 16.45 -3.48 24.22
N GLY A 122 15.44 -3.77 25.04
CA GLY A 122 14.51 -4.89 24.83
C GLY A 122 13.61 -4.64 23.62
N ILE A 123 13.12 -5.70 22.95
CA ILE A 123 12.10 -5.54 21.90
C ILE A 123 10.77 -5.19 22.57
N VAL A 124 10.09 -4.17 22.06
CA VAL A 124 8.70 -3.90 22.42
C VAL A 124 7.83 -4.99 21.80
N TYR A 125 6.99 -5.67 22.56
CA TYR A 125 6.15 -6.75 22.06
C TYR A 125 4.71 -6.60 22.51
N SER A 126 3.80 -7.18 21.74
CA SER A 126 2.41 -7.40 22.12
C SER A 126 2.23 -8.84 22.57
N ALA A 127 1.64 -9.07 23.73
CA ALA A 127 1.34 -10.41 24.23
C ALA A 127 -0.01 -10.51 24.93
N CYS A 128 -0.51 -11.73 25.02
CA CYS A 128 -1.61 -12.07 25.91
C CYS A 128 -1.09 -12.05 27.36
N PRO A 129 -1.74 -11.31 28.29
CA PRO A 129 -1.24 -11.12 29.65
C PRO A 129 -1.32 -12.40 30.49
N GLU A 130 -2.27 -13.28 30.20
CA GLU A 130 -2.51 -14.51 30.96
C GLU A 130 -1.68 -15.68 30.44
N ASP A 131 -1.42 -15.72 29.13
CA ASP A 131 -0.65 -16.78 28.50
C ASP A 131 0.08 -16.28 27.23
N PRO A 132 1.41 -16.09 27.27
CA PRO A 132 2.21 -15.70 26.12
C PRO A 132 2.16 -16.68 24.94
N GLU A 133 1.83 -17.95 25.15
CA GLU A 133 1.75 -18.95 24.07
C GLU A 133 0.52 -18.74 23.19
N HIS A 134 -0.55 -18.16 23.73
CA HIS A 134 -1.71 -17.78 22.93
C HIS A 134 -1.39 -16.65 21.95
N HIS A 135 -0.58 -15.68 22.37
CA HIS A 135 -0.15 -14.58 21.52
C HIS A 135 1.11 -13.92 22.06
N CYS A 136 2.15 -13.89 21.24
CA CYS A 136 3.32 -13.03 21.45
C CYS A 136 3.86 -12.57 20.09
N LYS A 137 4.00 -11.25 19.91
CA LYS A 137 4.48 -10.66 18.66
C LYS A 137 5.30 -9.41 18.91
N GLY A 138 6.55 -9.39 18.43
CA GLY A 138 7.38 -8.19 18.45
C GLY A 138 6.79 -7.06 17.62
N LYS A 139 6.75 -5.84 18.17
CA LYS A 139 6.35 -4.63 17.45
C LYS A 139 7.46 -4.17 16.55
N ARG A 140 7.09 -3.80 15.32
CA ARG A 140 8.02 -3.38 14.27
C ARG A 140 7.61 -2.03 13.72
N ARG A 141 8.61 -1.18 13.45
CA ARG A 141 8.43 0.04 12.66
C ARG A 141 8.51 -0.34 11.18
N HIS A 142 7.51 0.08 10.41
CA HIS A 142 7.42 -0.18 8.99
C HIS A 142 7.42 1.13 8.20
N CYS A 143 8.24 1.21 7.15
CA CYS A 143 8.12 2.26 6.14
C CYS A 143 7.04 1.99 5.09
N TRP A 144 6.37 0.83 5.16
CA TRP A 144 5.30 0.39 4.25
C TRP A 144 5.67 0.47 2.76
N SER A 145 6.93 0.18 2.43
CA SER A 145 7.44 0.16 1.06
C SER A 145 7.88 -1.24 0.67
N LEU A 146 7.52 -1.64 -0.55
CA LEU A 146 8.01 -2.89 -1.16
C LEU A 146 9.52 -2.85 -1.44
N ARG A 147 10.13 -1.66 -1.57
CA ARG A 147 11.59 -1.53 -1.75
C ARG A 147 12.37 -1.99 -0.53
N CYS A 148 11.78 -1.85 0.66
CA CYS A 148 12.44 -2.13 1.93
C CYS A 148 12.46 -3.65 2.22
N PRO A 149 13.64 -4.28 2.34
CA PRO A 149 13.72 -5.72 2.62
C PRO A 149 13.04 -6.11 3.94
N LYS A 150 13.14 -5.26 4.98
CA LYS A 150 12.51 -5.53 6.28
C LYS A 150 10.98 -5.41 6.25
N CYS A 151 10.39 -4.64 5.33
CA CYS A 151 8.96 -4.32 5.32
C CYS A 151 8.19 -4.89 4.12
N MET A 152 8.88 -5.48 3.14
CA MET A 152 8.28 -5.91 1.88
C MET A 152 7.10 -6.86 2.11
N ASN A 153 7.28 -7.91 2.90
CA ASN A 153 6.23 -8.91 3.14
C ASN A 153 4.95 -8.30 3.74
N ASP A 154 5.09 -7.50 4.80
CA ASP A 154 3.96 -6.81 5.44
C ASP A 154 3.29 -5.82 4.48
N THR A 155 4.08 -5.17 3.63
CA THR A 155 3.59 -4.25 2.60
C THR A 155 2.83 -4.99 1.51
N ALA A 156 3.32 -6.15 1.06
CA ALA A 156 2.67 -7.02 0.08
C ALA A 156 1.33 -7.53 0.60
N LEU A 157 1.30 -8.02 1.85
CA LEU A 157 0.05 -8.44 2.51
C LEU A 157 -0.95 -7.29 2.64
N LYS A 158 -0.49 -6.09 3.01
CA LYS A 158 -1.32 -4.90 3.08
C LYS A 158 -1.90 -4.51 1.72
N ARG A 159 -1.09 -4.58 0.66
CA ARG A 159 -1.55 -4.36 -0.73
C ARG A 159 -2.56 -5.42 -1.16
N GLY A 160 -2.35 -6.68 -0.80
CA GLY A 160 -3.30 -7.76 -1.04
C GLY A 160 -4.67 -7.49 -0.41
N VAL A 161 -4.72 -7.02 0.84
CA VAL A 161 -5.97 -6.59 1.50
C VAL A 161 -6.64 -5.45 0.76
N GLN A 162 -5.87 -4.45 0.31
CA GLN A 162 -6.42 -3.31 -0.43
C GLN A 162 -7.00 -3.72 -1.78
N ILE A 163 -6.33 -4.62 -2.50
CA ILE A 163 -6.80 -5.18 -3.77
C ILE A 163 -8.09 -5.98 -3.55
N GLU A 164 -8.09 -6.88 -2.56
CA GLU A 164 -9.25 -7.71 -2.23
C GLU A 164 -10.45 -6.84 -1.85
N LYS A 165 -10.23 -5.82 -0.99
CA LYS A 165 -11.27 -4.85 -0.61
C LYS A 165 -11.88 -4.16 -1.84
N GLN A 166 -11.05 -3.65 -2.75
CA GLN A 166 -11.53 -2.96 -3.95
C GLN A 166 -12.32 -3.88 -4.89
N LEU A 167 -11.81 -5.09 -5.13
CA LEU A 167 -12.46 -6.06 -6.02
C LEU A 167 -13.76 -6.60 -5.43
N LEU A 168 -13.79 -6.91 -4.13
CA LEU A 168 -15.02 -7.33 -3.47
C LEU A 168 -16.04 -6.19 -3.37
N SER A 169 -15.61 -4.93 -3.22
CA SER A 169 -16.52 -3.79 -3.31
C SER A 169 -17.25 -3.74 -4.64
N TYR A 170 -16.53 -3.92 -5.76
CA TYR A 170 -17.15 -4.02 -7.07
C TYR A 170 -18.14 -5.19 -7.17
N LYS A 171 -17.74 -6.38 -6.71
CA LYS A 171 -18.57 -7.58 -6.75
C LYS A 171 -19.88 -7.39 -5.98
N VAL A 172 -19.79 -6.98 -4.71
CA VAL A 172 -20.97 -6.85 -3.85
C VAL A 172 -21.89 -5.72 -4.32
N LEU A 173 -21.35 -4.58 -4.77
CA LEU A 173 -22.18 -3.52 -5.35
C LEU A 173 -22.90 -3.98 -6.63
N SER A 174 -22.23 -4.75 -7.48
CA SER A 174 -22.84 -5.33 -8.69
C SER A 174 -23.95 -6.32 -8.33
N GLU A 175 -23.71 -7.19 -7.36
CA GLU A 175 -24.70 -8.18 -6.88
C GLU A 175 -25.91 -7.50 -6.24
N LYS A 176 -25.73 -6.40 -5.50
CA LYS A 176 -26.86 -5.61 -4.99
C LYS A 176 -27.70 -4.95 -6.11
N LYS A 177 -27.09 -4.66 -7.27
CA LYS A 177 -27.81 -4.25 -8.50
C LYS A 177 -28.43 -5.42 -9.28
N GLY A 178 -28.34 -6.66 -8.77
CA GLY A 178 -28.80 -7.85 -9.46
C GLY A 178 -27.88 -8.33 -10.60
N ILE A 179 -26.65 -7.81 -10.68
CA ILE A 179 -25.68 -8.13 -11.73
C ILE A 179 -24.69 -9.17 -11.19
N GLY A 180 -24.80 -10.41 -11.69
CA GLY A 180 -23.84 -11.47 -11.38
C GLY A 180 -22.54 -11.31 -12.17
N VAL A 181 -21.41 -11.09 -11.48
CA VAL A 181 -20.07 -10.91 -12.10
C VAL A 181 -19.21 -12.18 -12.09
N GLY A 182 -19.68 -13.23 -11.41
CA GLY A 182 -19.01 -14.53 -11.33
C GLY A 182 -17.84 -14.58 -10.35
N ASP A 183 -17.01 -15.63 -10.50
CA ASP A 183 -15.81 -15.84 -9.71
C ASP A 183 -14.62 -15.08 -10.31
N ILE A 184 -13.71 -14.65 -9.44
CA ILE A 184 -12.48 -13.98 -9.87
C ILE A 184 -11.52 -14.97 -10.56
N GLY A 185 -10.97 -14.55 -11.70
CA GLY A 185 -9.93 -15.27 -12.43
C GLY A 185 -8.56 -14.65 -12.23
N HIS A 186 -7.51 -15.48 -12.25
CA HIS A 186 -6.11 -15.04 -12.34
C HIS A 186 -5.61 -15.39 -13.74
N TRP A 187 -5.24 -14.35 -14.48
CA TRP A 187 -4.74 -14.44 -15.84
C TRP A 187 -3.32 -13.90 -15.91
N VAL A 188 -2.55 -14.46 -16.84
CA VAL A 188 -1.27 -13.90 -17.29
C VAL A 188 -1.45 -13.50 -18.75
N VAL A 189 -1.13 -12.25 -19.04
CA VAL A 189 -1.08 -11.69 -20.39
C VAL A 189 0.37 -11.30 -20.68
N SER A 190 0.90 -11.72 -21.82
CA SER A 190 2.26 -11.39 -22.25
C SER A 190 2.23 -10.96 -23.72
N PRO A 191 2.37 -9.66 -24.01
CA PRO A 191 2.59 -9.17 -25.37
C PRO A 191 3.95 -9.66 -25.91
N PRO A 192 4.22 -9.50 -27.22
CA PRO A 192 5.51 -9.77 -27.83
C PRO A 192 6.65 -9.08 -27.05
N GLN A 193 7.72 -9.82 -26.75
CA GLN A 193 8.73 -9.35 -25.79
C GLN A 193 9.44 -8.07 -26.26
N ASP A 194 9.79 -7.95 -27.54
CA ASP A 194 10.41 -6.73 -28.08
C ASP A 194 9.51 -5.51 -27.96
N LEU A 195 8.20 -5.69 -28.16
CA LEU A 195 7.21 -4.63 -27.99
C LEU A 195 7.17 -4.14 -26.55
N VAL A 196 7.05 -5.06 -25.57
CA VAL A 196 6.95 -4.67 -24.15
C VAL A 196 8.25 -4.06 -23.67
N LYS A 197 9.39 -4.66 -24.02
CA LYS A 197 10.71 -4.13 -23.69
C LYS A 197 10.89 -2.72 -24.23
N ARG A 198 10.39 -2.39 -25.43
CA ARG A 198 10.41 -1.02 -25.94
C ARG A 198 9.46 -0.07 -25.18
N LEU A 199 8.23 -0.49 -24.94
CA LEU A 199 7.20 0.39 -24.36
C LEU A 199 7.35 0.58 -22.84
N CYS A 200 8.08 -0.29 -22.13
CA CYS A 200 8.31 -0.13 -20.69
C CYS A 200 9.46 0.83 -20.35
N GLN A 201 9.96 1.60 -21.33
CA GLN A 201 11.10 2.50 -21.16
C GLN A 201 10.67 3.91 -20.73
N THR A 202 9.55 4.41 -21.25
CA THR A 202 9.03 5.73 -20.89
C THR A 202 7.64 5.63 -20.27
N LYS A 203 7.33 6.54 -19.36
CA LYS A 203 6.03 6.56 -18.67
C LYS A 203 4.84 6.67 -19.64
N PRO A 204 4.82 7.57 -20.64
CA PRO A 204 3.70 7.67 -21.56
C PRO A 204 3.43 6.37 -22.32
N GLU A 205 4.48 5.78 -22.90
CA GLU A 205 4.37 4.54 -23.67
C GLU A 205 3.93 3.35 -22.80
N PHE A 206 4.43 3.27 -21.57
CA PHE A 206 4.04 2.21 -20.64
C PHE A 206 2.60 2.38 -20.15
N ASP A 207 2.14 3.60 -19.93
CA ASP A 207 0.75 3.89 -19.59
C ASP A 207 -0.19 3.53 -20.74
N ASP A 208 0.20 3.80 -22.00
CA ASP A 208 -0.54 3.40 -23.19
C ASP A 208 -0.60 1.88 -23.34
N LEU A 209 0.52 1.19 -23.11
CA LEU A 209 0.54 -0.28 -23.09
C LEU A 209 -0.40 -0.84 -22.01
N CYS A 210 -0.33 -0.32 -20.79
CA CYS A 210 -1.21 -0.75 -19.70
C CYS A 210 -2.68 -0.49 -20.03
N LYS A 211 -2.99 0.69 -20.60
CA LYS A 211 -4.35 1.01 -21.03
C LYS A 211 -4.82 0.05 -22.12
N HIS A 212 -4.00 -0.24 -23.12
CA HIS A 212 -4.35 -1.17 -24.19
C HIS A 212 -4.61 -2.59 -23.66
N ILE A 213 -3.83 -3.06 -22.68
CA ILE A 213 -4.08 -4.33 -21.99
C ILE A 213 -5.41 -4.28 -21.23
N ASP A 214 -5.62 -3.24 -20.41
CA ASP A 214 -6.83 -3.07 -19.59
C ASP A 214 -8.09 -3.04 -20.50
N ASP A 215 -8.06 -2.26 -21.59
CA ASP A 215 -9.15 -2.11 -22.56
C ASP A 215 -9.40 -3.40 -23.33
N SER A 216 -8.34 -4.12 -23.71
CA SER A 216 -8.46 -5.44 -24.37
C SER A 216 -9.14 -6.45 -23.44
N MET A 217 -8.74 -6.52 -22.17
CA MET A 217 -9.38 -7.44 -21.22
C MET A 217 -10.88 -7.17 -21.08
N VAL A 218 -11.28 -5.89 -21.05
CA VAL A 218 -12.70 -5.51 -21.03
C VAL A 218 -13.41 -5.91 -22.33
N ALA A 219 -12.82 -5.61 -23.49
CA ALA A 219 -13.40 -5.93 -24.80
C ALA A 219 -13.68 -7.43 -24.99
N PHE A 220 -12.87 -8.30 -24.38
CA PHE A 220 -13.03 -9.76 -24.46
C PHE A 220 -13.75 -10.38 -23.24
N GLY A 221 -14.49 -9.59 -22.47
CA GLY A 221 -15.47 -10.10 -21.49
C GLY A 221 -15.08 -9.98 -20.03
N ALA A 222 -14.01 -9.28 -19.67
CA ALA A 222 -13.81 -8.85 -18.29
C ALA A 222 -14.70 -7.66 -17.95
N THR A 223 -15.16 -7.58 -16.70
CA THR A 223 -15.99 -6.46 -16.23
C THR A 223 -15.24 -5.51 -15.31
N ALA A 224 -14.27 -6.02 -14.57
CA ALA A 224 -13.45 -5.28 -13.62
C ALA A 224 -12.20 -6.08 -13.26
N GLY A 225 -11.11 -5.39 -12.95
CA GLY A 225 -9.91 -6.07 -12.51
C GLY A 225 -8.81 -5.14 -12.01
N VAL A 226 -7.68 -5.79 -11.71
CA VAL A 226 -6.41 -5.15 -11.33
C VAL A 226 -5.29 -5.74 -12.18
N THR A 227 -4.40 -4.87 -12.66
CA THR A 227 -3.23 -5.24 -13.46
C THR A 227 -1.96 -5.03 -12.64
N ILE A 228 -1.11 -6.06 -12.58
CA ILE A 228 0.16 -6.08 -11.87
C ILE A 228 1.27 -6.44 -12.86
N PHE A 229 2.19 -5.51 -13.08
CA PHE A 229 3.29 -5.67 -14.04
C PHE A 229 4.50 -6.33 -13.38
N HIS A 230 5.02 -7.39 -14.01
CA HIS A 230 6.18 -8.15 -13.56
C HIS A 230 7.26 -8.08 -14.67
N PRO A 231 8.32 -7.27 -14.50
CA PRO A 231 9.37 -7.13 -15.50
C PRO A 231 10.29 -8.35 -15.56
N TRP A 232 10.48 -9.03 -14.43
CA TRP A 232 11.28 -10.23 -14.32
C TRP A 232 10.41 -11.48 -14.28
N ARG A 233 10.87 -12.54 -14.93
CA ARG A 233 10.29 -13.87 -14.88
C ARG A 233 11.29 -14.83 -14.25
N GLN A 234 10.80 -15.67 -13.35
CA GLN A 234 11.59 -16.73 -12.78
C GLN A 234 11.81 -17.84 -13.83
N LYS A 235 13.07 -18.16 -14.10
CA LYS A 235 13.52 -19.38 -14.77
C LYS A 235 14.16 -20.31 -13.72
N GLU A 236 14.65 -21.47 -14.14
CA GLU A 236 15.06 -22.57 -13.24
C GLU A 236 16.01 -22.12 -12.12
N SER A 237 16.97 -21.24 -12.42
CA SER A 237 18.01 -20.79 -11.47
C SER A 237 18.14 -19.28 -11.30
N ASP A 238 17.41 -18.49 -12.09
CA ASP A 238 17.63 -17.05 -12.25
C ASP A 238 16.33 -16.28 -12.54
N TRP A 239 16.39 -14.97 -12.30
CA TRP A 239 15.37 -14.02 -12.75
C TRP A 239 15.85 -13.36 -14.05
N GLU A 240 15.11 -13.59 -15.13
CA GLU A 240 15.39 -12.98 -16.45
C GLU A 240 14.42 -11.82 -16.70
N PHE A 241 14.89 -10.77 -17.38
CA PHE A 241 14.03 -9.69 -17.88
C PHE A 241 13.10 -10.17 -19.01
N SER A 242 11.94 -10.69 -18.62
CA SER A 242 10.85 -11.16 -19.48
C SER A 242 9.51 -10.57 -18.99
N PRO A 243 9.20 -9.33 -19.41
CA PRO A 243 8.08 -8.59 -18.86
C PRO A 243 6.72 -9.22 -19.23
N HIS A 244 5.83 -9.29 -18.24
CA HIS A 244 4.48 -9.84 -18.35
C HIS A 244 3.51 -9.22 -17.33
N PHE A 245 2.22 -9.45 -17.53
CA PHE A 245 1.15 -8.85 -16.74
C PHE A 245 0.33 -9.92 -16.06
N HIS A 246 0.24 -9.85 -14.74
CA HIS A 246 -0.72 -10.62 -13.96
C HIS A 246 -2.00 -9.80 -13.79
N ILE A 247 -3.13 -10.44 -14.04
CA ILE A 247 -4.44 -9.80 -14.02
C ILE A 247 -5.36 -10.61 -13.12
N LEU A 248 -5.91 -9.96 -12.09
CA LEU A 248 -7.00 -10.52 -11.30
C LEU A 248 -8.29 -9.81 -11.69
N CYS A 249 -9.25 -10.53 -12.29
CA CYS A 249 -10.44 -9.90 -12.86
C CYS A 249 -11.70 -10.75 -12.73
N TYR A 250 -12.85 -10.07 -12.70
CA TYR A 250 -14.17 -10.67 -12.88
C TYR A 250 -14.57 -10.67 -14.35
N GLY A 251 -15.56 -11.50 -14.69
CA GLY A 251 -16.02 -11.72 -16.07
C GLY A 251 -15.44 -12.98 -16.72
N ARG A 252 -15.97 -13.30 -17.88
CA ARG A 252 -15.61 -14.50 -18.64
C ARG A 252 -14.84 -14.09 -19.88
N ILE A 253 -13.54 -14.36 -19.88
CA ILE A 253 -12.65 -13.98 -20.97
C ILE A 253 -12.81 -14.93 -22.16
N ASP A 254 -13.12 -14.37 -23.33
CA ASP A 254 -13.02 -15.08 -24.61
C ASP A 254 -11.56 -15.09 -25.10
N THR A 255 -10.82 -16.12 -24.70
CA THR A 255 -9.41 -16.27 -25.09
C THR A 255 -9.22 -16.60 -26.56
N THR A 256 -10.24 -17.14 -27.23
CA THR A 256 -10.15 -17.50 -28.65
C THR A 256 -10.16 -16.24 -29.47
N GLU A 257 -11.14 -15.39 -29.21
CA GLU A 257 -11.29 -14.11 -29.87
C GLU A 257 -10.16 -13.13 -29.51
N PHE A 258 -9.71 -13.13 -28.24
CA PHE A 258 -8.53 -12.38 -27.82
C PHE A 258 -7.30 -12.71 -28.68
N ARG A 259 -6.98 -14.00 -28.86
CA ARG A 259 -5.80 -14.45 -29.64
C ARG A 259 -5.94 -14.14 -31.11
N ARG A 260 -7.17 -14.18 -31.65
CA ARG A 260 -7.44 -13.84 -33.05
C ARG A 260 -7.17 -12.36 -33.33
N GLN A 261 -7.58 -11.47 -32.42
CA GLN A 261 -7.38 -10.02 -32.58
C GLN A 261 -5.98 -9.53 -32.15
N ASN A 262 -5.29 -10.29 -31.30
CA ASN A 262 -3.96 -9.94 -30.79
C ASN A 262 -2.93 -11.02 -31.17
N PRO A 263 -2.56 -11.13 -32.46
CA PRO A 263 -1.61 -12.15 -32.91
C PRO A 263 -0.25 -11.98 -32.20
N GLY A 264 0.33 -13.09 -31.75
CA GLY A 264 1.60 -13.12 -31.01
C GLY A 264 1.49 -12.83 -29.52
N TRP A 265 0.32 -12.41 -29.02
CA TRP A 265 0.09 -12.25 -27.59
C TRP A 265 -0.22 -13.58 -26.92
N LEU A 266 0.34 -13.79 -25.74
CA LEU A 266 0.03 -14.94 -24.89
C LEU A 266 -1.00 -14.53 -23.84
N ILE A 267 -2.06 -15.34 -23.72
CA ILE A 267 -3.05 -15.24 -22.64
C ILE A 267 -3.30 -16.63 -22.03
N LYS A 268 -3.14 -16.72 -20.71
CA LYS A 268 -3.28 -17.98 -19.95
C LYS A 268 -4.00 -17.74 -18.63
N LYS A 269 -4.98 -18.59 -18.32
CA LYS A 269 -5.56 -18.67 -16.97
C LYS A 269 -4.62 -19.46 -16.06
N VAL A 270 -4.20 -18.87 -14.96
CA VAL A 270 -3.41 -19.54 -13.93
C VAL A 270 -4.36 -20.40 -13.09
N HIS A 271 -3.93 -21.64 -12.80
CA HIS A 271 -4.75 -22.65 -12.12
C HIS A 271 -6.14 -22.81 -12.76
N SER A 272 -6.21 -23.06 -14.07
CA SER A 272 -7.49 -23.09 -14.82
C SER A 272 -8.55 -24.06 -14.28
N ARG A 273 -8.14 -25.08 -13.52
CA ARG A 273 -9.01 -26.09 -12.90
C ARG A 273 -9.42 -25.77 -11.46
N GLU A 274 -8.86 -24.73 -10.86
CA GLU A 274 -9.06 -24.40 -9.45
C GLU A 274 -9.64 -22.99 -9.29
N LYS A 275 -10.43 -22.80 -8.23
CA LYS A 275 -10.88 -21.47 -7.82
C LYS A 275 -9.82 -20.79 -6.97
N ILE A 276 -9.70 -19.47 -7.11
CA ILE A 276 -8.86 -18.67 -6.22
C ILE A 276 -9.42 -18.76 -4.80
N ARG A 277 -8.63 -19.32 -3.88
CA ARG A 277 -9.04 -19.49 -2.46
C ARG A 277 -9.04 -18.17 -1.68
N SER A 278 -8.11 -17.28 -2.01
CA SER A 278 -7.98 -15.98 -1.34
C SER A 278 -7.40 -14.95 -2.29
N ILE A 279 -8.19 -13.91 -2.61
CA ILE A 279 -7.75 -12.80 -3.46
C ILE A 279 -6.57 -12.10 -2.80
N ARG A 280 -6.66 -11.84 -1.48
CA ARG A 280 -5.59 -11.22 -0.72
C ARG A 280 -4.27 -11.96 -0.82
N HIS A 281 -4.24 -13.28 -0.60
CA HIS A 281 -2.98 -14.02 -0.62
C HIS A 281 -2.41 -14.12 -2.03
N THR A 282 -3.25 -14.33 -3.04
CA THR A 282 -2.82 -14.29 -4.44
C THR A 282 -2.24 -12.92 -4.80
N ALA A 283 -2.97 -11.83 -4.54
CA ALA A 283 -2.50 -10.48 -4.80
C ALA A 283 -1.21 -10.14 -4.02
N ALA A 284 -1.13 -10.52 -2.75
CA ALA A 284 0.08 -10.32 -1.94
C ALA A 284 1.27 -11.05 -2.57
N TYR A 285 1.10 -12.33 -2.94
CA TYR A 285 2.14 -13.10 -3.62
C TYR A 285 2.61 -12.40 -4.90
N LEU A 286 1.71 -11.95 -5.76
CA LEU A 286 2.07 -11.21 -6.99
C LEU A 286 2.86 -9.93 -6.67
N THR A 287 2.46 -9.19 -5.63
CA THR A 287 3.18 -7.97 -5.24
C THR A 287 4.57 -8.22 -4.61
N THR A 288 4.94 -9.46 -4.28
CA THR A 288 6.29 -9.74 -3.76
C THR A 288 7.37 -9.66 -4.82
N HIS A 289 7.02 -9.73 -6.11
CA HIS A 289 7.96 -9.71 -7.23
C HIS A 289 7.44 -8.82 -8.39
N MET A 290 6.55 -7.88 -8.09
CA MET A 290 6.09 -6.88 -9.05
C MET A 290 7.19 -5.87 -9.38
N GLY A 291 7.16 -5.30 -10.58
CA GLY A 291 8.04 -4.20 -10.97
C GLY A 291 7.73 -2.93 -10.20
N LEU A 292 8.72 -2.39 -9.49
CA LEU A 292 8.60 -1.10 -8.81
C LEU A 292 9.14 0.02 -9.71
N GLY A 293 8.31 0.46 -10.66
CA GLY A 293 8.65 1.55 -11.57
C GLY A 293 8.73 2.90 -10.86
N MET A 294 9.73 3.70 -11.23
CA MET A 294 9.79 5.15 -10.96
C MET A 294 9.99 5.85 -12.29
N ALA A 295 9.08 6.73 -12.65
CA ALA A 295 9.30 7.63 -13.76
C ALA A 295 9.95 8.91 -13.27
N GLU A 296 10.88 9.44 -14.04
CA GLU A 296 11.40 10.79 -13.83
C GLU A 296 10.30 11.82 -14.20
N LYS A 297 10.27 12.93 -13.47
CA LYS A 297 9.39 14.06 -13.71
C LYS A 297 10.22 15.26 -14.14
N ASP A 298 9.73 15.99 -15.14
CA ASP A 298 10.36 17.23 -15.58
C ASP A 298 10.40 18.22 -14.40
N PRO A 299 11.59 18.78 -14.05
CA PRO A 299 11.70 19.83 -13.06
C PRO A 299 10.76 21.01 -13.32
N ASP A 300 10.48 21.33 -14.58
CA ASP A 300 9.64 22.45 -14.99
C ASP A 300 8.14 22.17 -14.76
N ASP A 301 7.75 20.89 -14.66
CA ASP A 301 6.38 20.48 -14.30
C ASP A 301 6.10 20.56 -12.78
N ILE A 302 7.08 20.96 -11.97
CA ILE A 302 6.97 21.00 -10.51
C ILE A 302 6.81 22.44 -10.05
N ASP A 303 5.68 22.72 -9.40
CA ASP A 303 5.49 23.94 -8.63
C ASP A 303 6.33 23.88 -7.34
N TRP A 304 7.60 24.28 -7.46
CA TRP A 304 8.56 24.27 -6.36
C TRP A 304 8.16 25.22 -5.25
N ASP A 305 7.58 26.38 -5.60
CA ASP A 305 7.11 27.37 -4.65
C ASP A 305 5.99 26.80 -3.78
N LEU A 306 4.97 26.21 -4.39
CA LEU A 306 3.87 25.56 -3.65
C LEU A 306 4.37 24.39 -2.80
N LYS A 307 5.36 23.62 -3.27
CA LYS A 307 5.94 22.53 -2.47
C LYS A 307 6.72 23.02 -1.27
N VAL A 308 7.48 24.12 -1.40
CA VAL A 308 8.15 24.75 -0.26
C VAL A 308 7.10 25.31 0.69
N LEU A 309 6.07 25.99 0.19
CA LEU A 309 4.98 26.53 1.00
C LEU A 309 4.22 25.43 1.77
N ASP A 310 3.89 24.29 1.15
CA ASP A 310 3.23 23.16 1.82
C ASP A 310 4.10 22.58 2.94
N MET A 311 5.41 22.74 2.85
CA MET A 311 6.33 22.32 3.91
C MET A 311 6.34 23.30 5.09
N LEU A 312 6.23 24.60 4.82
CA LEU A 312 6.10 25.63 5.86
C LEU A 312 4.71 25.62 6.52
N VAL A 313 3.69 25.31 5.72
CA VAL A 313 2.28 25.25 6.11
C VAL A 313 1.71 23.90 5.65
N PRO A 314 1.87 22.83 6.45
CA PRO A 314 1.40 21.50 6.09
C PRO A 314 -0.09 21.49 5.70
N GLY A 315 -0.35 20.89 4.53
CA GLY A 315 -1.70 20.56 4.07
C GLY A 315 -2.21 21.39 2.90
N LEU A 316 -1.42 22.30 2.34
CA LEU A 316 -1.71 23.03 1.10
C LEU A 316 -1.90 22.10 -0.10
N LEU A 317 -1.14 21.01 -0.16
CA LEU A 317 -1.24 20.00 -1.23
C LEU A 317 -2.28 18.91 -0.95
N SER A 318 -3.10 19.05 0.10
CA SER A 318 -4.12 18.05 0.43
C SER A 318 -5.24 18.03 -0.62
N PRO A 319 -5.72 16.86 -1.06
CA PRO A 319 -6.85 16.79 -1.98
C PRO A 319 -8.09 17.50 -1.42
N GLY A 320 -8.62 18.49 -2.15
CA GLY A 320 -9.79 19.28 -1.73
C GLY A 320 -9.46 20.45 -0.78
N ALA A 321 -8.18 20.77 -0.59
CA ALA A 321 -7.77 22.00 0.05
C ALA A 321 -8.20 23.23 -0.79
N ASP A 322 -8.95 24.13 -0.18
CA ASP A 322 -9.25 25.46 -0.69
C ASP A 322 -8.80 26.44 0.39
N TYR A 323 -7.69 27.13 0.15
CA TYR A 323 -7.11 28.06 1.11
C TYR A 323 -7.32 29.48 0.61
N THR A 324 -7.96 30.30 1.43
CA THR A 324 -8.10 31.73 1.19
C THR A 324 -6.89 32.49 1.77
N GLU A 325 -6.67 33.72 1.28
CA GLU A 325 -5.65 34.63 1.83
C GLU A 325 -5.85 34.88 3.34
N LYS A 326 -7.10 34.79 3.81
CA LYS A 326 -7.46 34.89 5.23
C LYS A 326 -6.95 33.69 6.04
N ASP A 327 -7.09 32.47 5.53
CA ASP A 327 -6.57 31.25 6.19
C ASP A 327 -5.04 31.31 6.34
N TYR A 328 -4.37 31.97 5.39
CA TYR A 328 -2.93 32.22 5.42
C TYR A 328 -2.52 33.16 6.55
N ASN A 329 -3.25 34.28 6.69
CA ASN A 329 -3.00 35.26 7.75
C ASN A 329 -3.29 34.68 9.13
N GLU A 330 -4.37 33.89 9.29
CA GLU A 330 -4.71 33.24 10.55
C GLU A 330 -3.69 32.18 10.97
N LYS A 331 -3.18 31.35 10.04
CA LYS A 331 -2.13 30.38 10.36
C LYS A 331 -0.77 31.02 10.67
N GLY A 332 -0.52 32.21 10.12
CA GLY A 332 0.69 33.02 10.36
C GLY A 332 0.61 33.92 11.59
N GLU A 333 -0.58 34.11 12.18
CA GLU A 333 -0.77 35.02 13.31
C GLU A 333 -0.05 34.50 14.57
N GLY A 334 0.72 35.37 15.23
CA GLY A 334 1.52 35.01 16.43
C GLY A 334 2.77 34.16 16.16
N LYS A 335 2.97 33.67 14.94
CA LYS A 335 4.19 32.95 14.53
C LYS A 335 5.10 33.92 13.80
N GLY A 336 6.28 34.21 14.35
CA GLY A 336 7.27 35.08 13.70
C GLY A 336 7.54 34.67 12.25
N ARG A 337 8.03 35.61 11.42
CA ARG A 337 8.17 35.51 9.94
C ARG A 337 8.96 34.30 9.38
N MET A 338 9.43 33.37 10.19
CA MET A 338 9.91 32.06 9.74
C MET A 338 8.85 31.00 10.07
N LEU A 339 7.88 30.82 9.16
CA LEU A 339 7.06 29.62 9.15
C LEU A 339 7.97 28.43 8.83
N GLY A 340 8.19 27.55 9.81
CA GLY A 340 8.91 26.27 9.66
C GLY A 340 10.43 26.34 9.86
N ASP A 341 10.95 25.54 10.80
CA ASP A 341 12.38 25.22 10.88
C ASP A 341 12.76 24.25 9.76
N LEU A 342 13.61 24.73 8.84
CA LEU A 342 14.06 23.98 7.67
C LEU A 342 15.46 23.34 7.84
N SER A 343 16.10 23.56 8.99
CA SER A 343 17.48 23.11 9.24
C SER A 343 17.64 21.58 9.26
N GLY A 344 16.55 20.86 9.58
CA GLY A 344 16.52 19.40 9.63
C GLY A 344 16.12 18.72 8.31
N ILE A 345 15.94 19.47 7.22
CA ILE A 345 15.47 18.90 5.96
C ILE A 345 16.62 18.29 5.16
N ASP A 346 16.43 17.04 4.78
CA ASP A 346 17.19 16.38 3.73
C ASP A 346 16.71 16.89 2.36
N TRP A 347 17.34 17.97 1.90
CA TRP A 347 16.99 18.65 0.65
C TRP A 347 17.18 17.77 -0.58
N GLU A 348 18.18 16.89 -0.58
CA GLU A 348 18.38 15.93 -1.64
C GLU A 348 17.20 14.97 -1.72
N GLN A 349 16.82 14.34 -0.60
CA GLN A 349 15.70 13.40 -0.57
C GLN A 349 14.35 14.09 -0.85
N TRP A 350 14.18 15.35 -0.44
CA TRP A 350 12.98 16.14 -0.74
C TRP A 350 12.87 16.45 -2.24
N THR A 351 13.97 16.85 -2.87
CA THR A 351 14.05 17.16 -4.30
C THR A 351 13.85 15.90 -5.14
N MET A 352 14.59 14.82 -4.83
CA MET A 352 14.49 13.54 -5.56
C MET A 352 13.10 12.92 -5.46
N LYS A 353 12.41 13.07 -4.32
CA LYS A 353 11.00 12.62 -4.19
C LYS A 353 10.04 13.43 -5.07
N SER A 354 10.38 14.69 -5.35
CA SER A 354 9.56 15.57 -6.19
C SER A 354 9.76 15.31 -7.68
N LEU A 355 10.98 14.91 -8.05
CA LEU A 355 11.39 14.55 -9.42
C LEU A 355 11.07 13.10 -9.81
N SER A 356 10.39 12.34 -8.95
CA SER A 356 10.06 10.94 -9.24
C SER A 356 8.58 10.65 -9.02
N VAL A 357 8.00 9.85 -9.91
CA VAL A 357 6.63 9.35 -9.83
C VAL A 357 6.68 7.84 -9.70
N GLU A 358 6.30 7.33 -8.53
CA GLU A 358 6.13 5.89 -8.34
C GLU A 358 4.87 5.38 -9.04
N PHE A 359 5.01 4.28 -9.78
CA PHE A 359 3.88 3.62 -10.41
C PHE A 359 2.96 3.00 -9.36
N LYS A 360 1.66 3.25 -9.52
CA LYS A 360 0.62 2.71 -8.64
C LYS A 360 -0.05 1.52 -9.31
N ILE A 361 -0.53 0.59 -8.50
CA ILE A 361 -1.36 -0.52 -8.96
C ILE A 361 -2.61 0.03 -9.64
N ARG A 362 -2.89 -0.48 -10.85
CA ARG A 362 -3.97 -0.01 -11.72
C ARG A 362 -5.21 -0.88 -11.53
N TYR A 363 -6.32 -0.22 -11.20
CA TYR A 363 -7.65 -0.83 -11.17
C TYR A 363 -8.44 -0.30 -12.37
N TRP A 364 -9.17 -1.17 -13.05
CA TRP A 364 -9.86 -0.85 -14.29
C TRP A 364 -11.26 -1.50 -14.34
N GLY A 365 -12.04 -1.14 -15.36
CA GLY A 365 -13.45 -1.52 -15.46
C GLY A 365 -14.24 -1.03 -14.24
N GLY A 366 -15.21 -1.80 -13.79
CA GLY A 366 -16.05 -1.43 -12.64
C GLY A 366 -15.30 -1.31 -11.30
N ALA A 367 -14.10 -1.90 -11.15
CA ALA A 367 -13.28 -1.76 -9.95
C ALA A 367 -12.38 -0.51 -9.95
N SER A 368 -12.39 0.28 -11.04
CA SER A 368 -11.64 1.52 -11.10
C SER A 368 -11.97 2.45 -9.93
N LYS A 369 -10.97 3.14 -9.39
CA LYS A 369 -11.16 4.17 -8.34
C LYS A 369 -12.05 5.33 -8.80
N ARG A 370 -12.21 5.52 -10.11
CA ARG A 370 -13.13 6.51 -10.67
C ARG A 370 -14.58 6.05 -10.63
N ASN A 371 -14.80 4.72 -10.63
CA ASN A 371 -16.12 4.10 -10.70
C ASN A 371 -16.68 3.75 -9.32
N ILE A 372 -15.86 3.68 -8.28
CA ILE A 372 -16.30 3.46 -6.90
C ILE A 372 -15.91 4.68 -6.06
N ARG A 373 -16.90 5.38 -5.51
CA ARG A 373 -16.72 6.59 -4.69
C ARG A 373 -17.06 6.31 -3.24
N THR A 374 -16.41 7.03 -2.33
CA THR A 374 -16.70 6.97 -0.89
C THR A 374 -17.78 7.99 -0.55
N LEU A 375 -18.94 7.50 -0.09
CA LEU A 375 -20.04 8.31 0.44
C LEU A 375 -19.73 8.88 1.82
N GLY A 376 -19.07 8.09 2.66
CA GLY A 376 -18.61 8.49 3.98
C GLY A 376 -17.77 7.41 4.63
N VAL A 377 -17.25 7.67 5.82
CA VAL A 377 -16.38 6.74 6.55
C VAL A 377 -16.99 6.48 7.92
N TYR A 378 -17.22 5.21 8.22
CA TYR A 378 -17.53 4.78 9.57
C TYR A 378 -16.25 4.46 10.32
N ARG A 379 -16.06 5.07 11.49
CA ARG A 379 -14.84 4.91 12.29
C ARG A 379 -15.14 4.08 13.53
N GLN A 380 -14.35 3.03 13.73
CA GLN A 380 -14.40 2.18 14.92
C GLN A 380 -13.14 2.33 15.76
N TYR A 381 -13.32 2.45 17.07
CA TYR A 381 -12.25 2.44 18.05
C TYR A 381 -12.20 1.03 18.65
N LYS A 382 -11.09 0.31 18.43
CA LYS A 382 -10.98 -1.10 18.76
C LYS A 382 -9.89 -1.37 19.79
N ILE A 383 -10.16 -2.32 20.68
CA ILE A 383 -9.17 -2.91 21.60
C ILE A 383 -8.91 -4.34 21.15
N ARG A 384 -7.64 -4.67 20.96
CA ARG A 384 -7.27 -6.00 20.47
C ARG A 384 -7.40 -7.07 21.55
N VAL A 385 -7.98 -8.21 21.18
CA VAL A 385 -8.14 -9.36 22.06
C VAL A 385 -7.40 -10.58 21.51
N CYS A 386 -7.07 -11.49 22.41
CA CYS A 386 -6.51 -12.78 22.07
C CYS A 386 -7.56 -13.64 21.36
N ARG A 387 -7.21 -14.26 20.23
CA ARG A 387 -8.13 -15.15 19.50
C ARG A 387 -8.41 -16.48 20.20
N HIS A 388 -7.59 -16.85 21.19
CA HIS A 388 -7.73 -18.12 21.90
C HIS A 388 -8.52 -17.97 23.21
N CYS A 389 -8.22 -16.94 24.01
CA CYS A 389 -8.85 -16.74 25.31
C CYS A 389 -9.68 -15.45 25.42
N HIS A 390 -9.81 -14.67 24.33
CA HIS A 390 -10.54 -13.39 24.28
C HIS A 390 -10.08 -12.32 25.30
N THR A 391 -8.97 -12.54 25.99
CA THR A 391 -8.38 -11.57 26.91
C THR A 391 -7.75 -10.41 26.14
N ILE A 392 -7.82 -9.20 26.69
CA ILE A 392 -7.25 -8.00 26.09
C ILE A 392 -5.73 -8.14 25.97
N LEU A 393 -5.23 -7.99 24.75
CA LEU A 393 -3.79 -7.99 24.50
C LEU A 393 -3.14 -6.70 24.98
N ARG A 394 -1.92 -6.83 25.48
CA ARG A 394 -1.12 -5.71 25.99
C ARG A 394 0.19 -5.55 25.22
N THR A 395 0.68 -4.32 25.17
CA THR A 395 2.01 -3.97 24.70
C THR A 395 2.92 -3.81 25.90
N TYR A 396 4.09 -4.43 25.86
CA TYR A 396 5.09 -4.36 26.91
C TYR A 396 6.34 -3.67 26.39
N ASP A 397 6.88 -2.72 27.16
CA ASP A 397 8.11 -1.97 26.83
C ASP A 397 9.39 -2.75 27.19
N GLY A 398 9.44 -4.01 26.77
CA GLY A 398 10.54 -4.93 27.06
C GLY A 398 10.32 -5.77 28.31
N ILE A 399 11.38 -6.45 28.75
CA ILE A 399 11.31 -7.60 29.68
C ILE A 399 10.90 -7.21 31.11
N HIS A 400 11.07 -5.94 31.47
CA HIS A 400 10.81 -5.41 32.81
C HIS A 400 9.43 -4.79 32.95
N ASP A 401 8.71 -4.58 31.84
CA ASP A 401 7.33 -4.10 31.88
C ASP A 401 6.40 -5.29 32.13
N CYS A 402 5.85 -5.36 33.34
CA CYS A 402 4.89 -6.39 33.75
C CYS A 402 3.43 -5.92 33.69
N VAL A 403 3.19 -4.63 33.47
CA VAL A 403 1.85 -4.05 33.44
C VAL A 403 1.34 -4.06 32.01
N GLY A 404 2.14 -3.53 31.08
CA GLY A 404 1.79 -3.33 29.69
C GLY A 404 0.62 -2.36 29.49
N THR A 405 0.39 -1.99 28.23
CA THR A 405 -0.66 -1.06 27.81
C THR A 405 -1.60 -1.71 26.82
N TYR A 406 -2.90 -1.40 26.87
CA TYR A 406 -3.87 -1.97 25.95
C TYR A 406 -3.54 -1.66 24.50
N ILE A 407 -3.68 -2.65 23.63
CA ILE A 407 -3.52 -2.44 22.19
C ILE A 407 -4.79 -1.82 21.64
N ARG A 408 -4.75 -0.50 21.49
CA ARG A 408 -5.83 0.32 20.94
C ARG A 408 -5.53 0.65 19.47
N TYR A 409 -6.54 0.62 18.61
CA TYR A 409 -6.40 1.09 17.24
C TYR A 409 -7.72 1.61 16.67
N ILE A 410 -7.60 2.44 15.64
CA ILE A 410 -8.74 2.98 14.90
C ILE A 410 -8.85 2.23 13.58
N ARG A 411 -10.06 1.82 13.22
CA ARG A 411 -10.38 1.26 11.91
C ARG A 411 -11.37 2.18 11.20
N ASP A 412 -11.01 2.54 9.97
CA ASP A 412 -11.86 3.32 9.07
C ASP A 412 -12.48 2.39 8.02
N ASP A 413 -13.80 2.26 8.08
CA ASP A 413 -14.63 1.43 7.23
C ASP A 413 -15.45 2.34 6.29
N PRO A 414 -14.96 2.61 5.08
CA PRO A 414 -15.67 3.43 4.11
C PRO A 414 -16.99 2.78 3.67
N VAL A 415 -18.00 3.62 3.51
CA VAL A 415 -19.23 3.32 2.78
C VAL A 415 -19.03 3.80 1.34
N VAL A 416 -19.11 2.87 0.41
CA VAL A 416 -18.83 3.09 -1.01
C VAL A 416 -20.07 2.85 -1.87
N VAL A 417 -20.12 3.54 -3.01
CA VAL A 417 -21.18 3.49 -4.01
C VAL A 417 -20.55 3.53 -5.40
N PHE A 418 -21.28 3.12 -6.44
CA PHE A 418 -20.82 3.41 -7.80
C PHE A 418 -20.90 4.92 -8.08
N ALA A 419 -19.95 5.41 -8.89
CA ALA A 419 -19.85 6.82 -9.21
C ALA A 419 -21.10 7.35 -9.95
N GLU A 420 -21.72 6.53 -10.80
CA GLU A 420 -22.96 6.85 -11.49
C GLU A 420 -24.16 7.04 -10.55
N ASP A 421 -24.16 6.38 -9.39
CA ASP A 421 -25.22 6.48 -8.40
C ASP A 421 -24.90 7.50 -7.29
N PHE A 422 -23.70 8.08 -7.29
CA PHE A 422 -23.19 8.83 -6.13
C PHE A 422 -24.09 10.00 -5.73
N GLU A 423 -24.48 10.84 -6.69
CA GLU A 423 -25.31 12.01 -6.42
C GLU A 423 -26.69 11.63 -5.87
N LEU A 424 -27.31 10.59 -6.46
CA LEU A 424 -28.59 10.06 -6.00
C LEU A 424 -28.49 9.53 -4.57
N VAL A 425 -27.52 8.65 -4.31
CA VAL A 425 -27.36 8.04 -2.98
C VAL A 425 -26.95 9.07 -1.94
N ASN A 426 -26.13 10.06 -2.31
CA ASN A 426 -25.76 11.14 -1.41
C ASN A 426 -26.97 12.02 -1.06
N ALA A 427 -27.80 12.40 -2.03
CA ALA A 427 -29.01 13.17 -1.77
C ALA A 427 -29.96 12.43 -0.80
N VAL A 428 -30.17 11.13 -1.03
CA VAL A 428 -30.96 10.28 -0.12
C VAL A 428 -30.29 10.20 1.25
N PHE A 429 -28.97 9.98 1.33
CA PHE A 429 -28.27 9.95 2.60
C PHE A 429 -28.42 11.26 3.39
N GLN A 430 -28.27 12.42 2.73
CA GLN A 430 -28.47 13.73 3.39
C GLN A 430 -29.90 13.90 3.91
N SER A 431 -30.93 13.46 3.16
CA SER A 431 -32.32 13.56 3.62
C SER A 431 -32.64 12.67 4.82
N PHE A 432 -31.91 11.57 4.99
CA PHE A 432 -32.08 10.65 6.14
C PHE A 432 -31.11 10.92 7.29
N LYS A 433 -30.10 11.77 7.11
CA LYS A 433 -29.00 11.96 8.07
C LYS A 433 -29.47 12.38 9.47
N SER A 434 -30.45 13.27 9.56
CA SER A 434 -31.03 13.69 10.86
C SER A 434 -31.75 12.53 11.54
N ARG A 435 -32.61 11.82 10.80
CA ARG A 435 -33.37 10.66 11.30
C ARG A 435 -32.47 9.53 11.77
N LEU A 436 -31.40 9.22 11.02
CA LEU A 436 -30.40 8.23 11.44
C LEU A 436 -29.80 8.63 12.80
N ARG A 437 -29.47 9.91 13.00
CA ARG A 437 -28.94 10.40 14.27
C ARG A 437 -29.96 10.30 15.41
N GLU A 438 -31.22 10.66 15.16
CA GLU A 438 -32.32 10.57 16.14
C GLU A 438 -32.59 9.13 16.57
N GLU A 439 -32.45 8.17 15.66
CA GLU A 439 -32.64 6.73 15.91
C GLU A 439 -31.36 6.01 16.37
N HIS A 440 -30.27 6.75 16.64
CA HIS A 440 -28.95 6.20 16.99
C HIS A 440 -28.36 5.22 15.95
N LEU A 441 -28.73 5.38 14.68
CA LEU A 441 -28.22 4.63 13.54
C LEU A 441 -27.01 5.33 12.89
N THR A 442 -26.17 4.52 12.24
CA THR A 442 -24.93 4.96 11.60
C THR A 442 -25.04 4.93 10.08
N ILE A 443 -24.02 5.47 9.39
CA ILE A 443 -23.90 5.34 7.92
C ILE A 443 -23.78 3.87 7.47
N VAL A 444 -23.35 2.96 8.36
CA VAL A 444 -23.32 1.52 8.07
C VAL A 444 -24.74 0.99 7.95
N ASP A 445 -25.63 1.36 8.88
CA ASP A 445 -27.03 0.95 8.86
C ASP A 445 -27.73 1.47 7.61
N PHE A 446 -27.46 2.73 7.23
CA PHE A 446 -27.87 3.26 5.93
C PHE A 446 -27.40 2.39 4.76
N SER A 447 -26.12 1.99 4.75
CA SER A 447 -25.58 1.16 3.66
C SER A 447 -26.18 -0.25 3.59
N ARG A 448 -26.71 -0.78 4.70
CA ARG A 448 -27.40 -2.07 4.75
C ARG A 448 -28.83 -1.96 4.22
N MET A 449 -29.47 -0.82 4.44
CA MET A 449 -30.82 -0.53 3.93
C MET A 449 -30.80 -0.05 2.46
N CYS A 450 -29.70 0.58 2.02
CA CYS A 450 -29.56 1.09 0.67
C CYS A 450 -29.03 0.00 -0.29
N PRO A 451 -29.75 -0.35 -1.38
CA PRO A 451 -29.29 -1.33 -2.35
C PRO A 451 -28.12 -0.83 -3.22
N LEU A 452 -27.79 0.46 -3.17
CA LEU A 452 -26.74 1.06 -4.00
C LEU A 452 -25.46 1.42 -3.21
N ALA A 453 -25.44 1.14 -1.91
CA ALA A 453 -24.32 1.44 -1.04
C ALA A 453 -23.77 0.18 -0.36
N LEU A 454 -22.51 0.23 0.04
CA LEU A 454 -21.82 -0.87 0.71
C LEU A 454 -20.85 -0.34 1.75
N CYS A 455 -20.99 -0.74 3.00
CA CYS A 455 -19.92 -0.59 3.97
C CYS A 455 -18.87 -1.67 3.78
N THR A 456 -17.58 -1.29 3.76
CA THR A 456 -16.51 -2.28 3.60
C THR A 456 -16.34 -3.22 4.80
N LEU A 457 -17.01 -2.90 5.92
CA LEU A 457 -17.18 -3.79 7.07
C LEU A 457 -17.90 -5.10 6.69
N ASP A 458 -18.85 -5.02 5.74
CA ASP A 458 -19.73 -6.12 5.39
C ASP A 458 -19.14 -7.01 4.27
N LEU A 459 -17.87 -6.82 3.88
CA LEU A 459 -17.20 -7.60 2.83
C LEU A 459 -16.80 -9.02 3.26
N GLY A 460 -17.08 -9.42 4.51
CA GLY A 460 -16.68 -10.74 5.04
C GLY A 460 -15.16 -10.93 5.09
N LEU A 461 -14.38 -9.85 5.00
CA LEU A 461 -12.94 -9.88 5.23
C LEU A 461 -12.67 -10.35 6.66
N PRO A 462 -11.52 -11.01 6.95
CA PRO A 462 -11.21 -11.49 8.30
C PRO A 462 -11.43 -10.39 9.33
N MET A 463 -12.51 -10.54 10.09
CA MET A 463 -12.89 -9.64 11.15
C MET A 463 -12.18 -10.11 12.41
N ASP A 464 -11.30 -9.26 12.93
CA ASP A 464 -10.74 -9.51 14.26
C ASP A 464 -11.88 -9.38 15.28
N GLU A 465 -12.02 -10.36 16.17
CA GLU A 465 -12.95 -10.40 17.33
C GLU A 465 -12.65 -9.34 18.40
N ASP A 466 -11.85 -8.34 18.02
CA ASP A 466 -11.45 -7.20 18.82
C ASP A 466 -12.69 -6.40 19.28
N LEU A 467 -12.64 -5.99 20.55
CA LEU A 467 -13.72 -5.23 21.20
C LEU A 467 -13.89 -3.88 20.52
N VAL A 468 -15.14 -3.50 20.24
CA VAL A 468 -15.49 -2.19 19.67
C VAL A 468 -15.97 -1.28 20.80
N MET A 469 -15.33 -0.13 20.93
CA MET A 469 -15.69 0.90 21.91
C MET A 469 -16.80 1.80 21.38
N THR A 470 -17.65 2.31 22.27
CA THR A 470 -18.79 3.19 21.98
C THR A 470 -18.40 4.63 21.62
N GLY A 471 -17.13 5.00 21.74
CA GLY A 471 -16.64 6.35 21.48
C GLY A 471 -15.12 6.41 21.30
N PRO A 472 -14.56 7.61 21.05
CA PRO A 472 -13.12 7.80 21.05
C PRO A 472 -12.51 7.37 22.39
N PHE A 473 -11.24 6.98 22.39
CA PHE A 473 -10.54 6.64 23.62
C PHE A 473 -10.52 7.87 24.56
N GLU A 474 -11.03 7.71 25.79
CA GLU A 474 -11.19 8.79 26.79
C GLU A 474 -9.87 9.50 27.11
N GLU A 475 -8.76 8.78 27.01
CA GLU A 475 -7.42 9.35 26.97
C GLU A 475 -6.91 9.25 25.52
N PRO A 476 -6.67 10.37 24.82
CA PRO A 476 -6.05 10.33 23.52
C PRO A 476 -4.63 9.76 23.70
N ASP A 477 -4.44 8.54 23.19
CA ASP A 477 -3.17 7.80 23.20
C ASP A 477 -2.02 8.77 22.89
N GLU A 478 -1.09 8.94 23.83
CA GLU A 478 0.01 9.90 23.71
C GLU A 478 0.81 9.65 22.42
N TYR A 479 0.85 8.41 21.95
CA TYR A 479 1.43 8.00 20.66
C TYR A 479 0.60 8.47 19.44
N PHE A 480 -0.73 8.45 19.54
CA PHE A 480 -1.63 9.01 18.53
C PHE A 480 -1.55 10.55 18.52
N LEU A 481 -1.57 11.18 19.69
CA LEU A 481 -1.34 12.61 19.82
C LEU A 481 0.05 12.99 19.32
N ARG A 482 1.07 12.15 19.48
CA ARG A 482 2.41 12.42 18.92
C ARG A 482 2.39 12.36 17.40
N ARG A 483 1.74 11.36 16.79
CA ARG A 483 1.55 11.33 15.33
C ARG A 483 0.68 12.46 14.80
N GLN A 484 -0.35 12.87 15.52
CA GLN A 484 -1.14 14.05 15.15
C GLN A 484 -0.31 15.33 15.31
N ARG A 485 0.47 15.47 16.39
CA ARG A 485 1.40 16.60 16.60
C ARG A 485 2.50 16.63 15.54
N GLU A 486 2.98 15.47 15.08
CA GLU A 486 3.94 15.33 13.98
C GLU A 486 3.30 15.60 12.61
N ALA A 487 2.03 15.25 12.41
CA ALA A 487 1.32 15.42 11.13
C ALA A 487 0.63 16.78 10.98
N PHE A 488 0.25 17.44 12.08
CA PHE A 488 -0.61 18.63 12.11
C PHE A 488 -0.08 19.75 13.01
N GLY A 489 1.10 19.58 13.63
CA GLY A 489 1.67 20.56 14.56
C GLY A 489 1.09 20.46 15.98
N ARG A 490 1.81 21.01 16.95
CA ARG A 490 1.37 21.09 18.35
C ARG A 490 0.37 22.24 18.47
N GLU A 491 -0.92 21.93 18.47
CA GLU A 491 -2.01 22.62 19.20
C GLU A 491 -3.34 22.35 18.49
N THR A 492 -4.17 21.51 19.10
CA THR A 492 -5.62 21.70 19.08
C THR A 492 -6.05 21.66 20.52
N GLU A 493 -6.13 22.86 21.12
CA GLU A 493 -6.90 23.05 22.34
C GLU A 493 -8.31 22.53 22.10
N ALA A 494 -8.79 21.79 23.10
CA ALA A 494 -10.14 21.26 23.14
C ALA A 494 -11.14 22.39 22.89
N ILE A 495 -11.88 22.30 21.79
CA ILE A 495 -13.17 22.98 21.69
C ILE A 495 -14.17 22.05 22.38
N ALA A 496 -14.66 22.53 23.53
CA ALA A 496 -15.76 21.94 24.30
C ALA A 496 -17.07 21.91 23.51
#